data_AF-A0A8T1U7J6-F1
#
_entry.id   AF-A0A8T1U7J6-F1
#
_cell.length_a   1.000
_cell.length_b   1.000
_cell.length_c   1.000
_cell.angle_alpha   90.00
_cell.angle_beta   90.00
_cell.angle_gamma   90.00
#
_symmetry.space_group_name_H-M   'P 1'
#
loop_
_entity.id
_entity.type
_entity.pdbx_description
1 polymer ?
#
loop_
_entity_poly.entity_id
_entity_poly.type
_entity_poly.pdbx_seq_one_letter_code
_entity_poly.pdbx_strand_id
1 'polypeptide(L)'
;MDMAAMFGSNLYIIVERYTAGQNCSSQNLASIKTFLADSRCHRTGTAASYKATRKGDGSATIDIFTDSSCSTDGMTLTVTAAQARGSTGVVDTKLYGGGAMPLFLTVTTVYDNTKTSNCMAPAIPMQWVATTLSVDDCVPTVGCQYSGPLYTSTVCSNTKTYQQDVAAAFGWNQYVLEKVVLSQH
;
A
#
# COMPACT_ATOMS: atom_id res chain seq x y z
N MET A 1 -6.49 22.95 -3.02
CA MET A 1 -5.17 22.35 -3.26
C MET A 1 -5.40 20.97 -3.82
N ASP A 2 -4.71 20.59 -4.89
CA ASP A 2 -4.89 19.26 -5.47
C ASP A 2 -4.10 18.24 -4.65
N MET A 3 -4.82 17.44 -3.86
CA MET A 3 -4.22 16.42 -3.01
C MET A 3 -3.67 15.24 -3.85
N ALA A 4 -4.22 15.00 -5.05
CA ALA A 4 -3.66 14.01 -5.96
C ALA A 4 -2.29 14.46 -6.49
N ALA A 5 -2.08 15.76 -6.73
CA ALA A 5 -0.78 16.29 -7.12
C ALA A 5 0.26 16.18 -5.99
N MET A 6 -0.14 16.36 -4.73
CA MET A 6 0.78 16.26 -3.59
C MET A 6 1.12 14.82 -3.20
N PHE A 7 0.13 13.94 -3.15
CA PHE A 7 0.33 12.55 -2.74
C PHE A 7 0.71 11.65 -3.93
N GLY A 8 0.61 12.13 -5.17
CA GLY A 8 0.88 11.36 -6.37
C GLY A 8 -0.01 10.11 -6.42
N SER A 9 0.59 8.96 -6.72
CA SER A 9 -0.10 7.67 -6.74
C SER A 9 -0.39 7.09 -5.35
N ASN A 10 0.04 7.75 -4.27
CA ASN A 10 -0.16 7.22 -2.92
C ASN A 10 -1.62 7.31 -2.49
N LEU A 11 -2.08 6.29 -1.77
CA LEU A 11 -3.36 6.32 -1.08
C LEU A 11 -3.34 7.39 0.01
N TYR A 12 -4.42 8.17 0.10
CA TYR A 12 -4.60 9.16 1.14
C TYR A 12 -6.05 9.22 1.62
N ILE A 13 -6.25 9.72 2.83
CA ILE A 13 -7.57 9.95 3.44
C ILE A 13 -7.66 11.41 3.87
N ILE A 14 -8.68 12.11 3.40
CA ILE A 14 -9.07 13.45 3.83
C ILE A 14 -10.16 13.30 4.89
N VAL A 15 -9.97 13.99 6.01
CA VAL A 15 -10.92 14.09 7.13
C VAL A 15 -11.33 15.54 7.26
N GLU A 16 -12.61 15.80 7.02
CA GLU A 16 -13.25 17.07 7.33
C GLU A 16 -14.00 16.91 8.66
N ARG A 17 -13.64 17.72 9.64
CA ARG A 17 -14.39 17.84 10.90
C ARG A 17 -15.19 19.12 10.90
N TYR A 18 -16.43 19.02 11.35
CA TYR A 18 -17.38 20.11 11.47
C TYR A 18 -17.64 20.43 12.93
N THR A 19 -18.12 21.64 13.21
CA THR A 19 -18.56 22.01 14.56
C THR A 19 -19.64 21.04 15.04
N ALA A 20 -19.57 20.66 16.31
CA ALA A 20 -20.49 19.68 16.89
C ALA A 20 -21.96 20.07 16.70
N GLY A 21 -22.79 19.09 16.31
CA GLY A 21 -24.22 19.24 16.08
C GLY A 21 -24.59 19.90 14.75
N GLN A 22 -23.63 20.12 13.85
CA GLN A 22 -23.86 20.85 12.59
C GLN A 22 -24.08 19.95 11.37
N ASN A 23 -24.18 18.63 11.56
CA ASN A 23 -24.54 17.64 10.54
C ASN A 23 -23.73 17.78 9.24
N CYS A 24 -22.43 18.03 9.38
CA CYS A 24 -21.51 18.26 8.27
C CYS A 24 -21.90 19.43 7.32
N SER A 25 -22.54 20.47 7.85
CA SER A 25 -22.81 21.72 7.13
C SER A 25 -21.51 22.39 6.70
N SER A 26 -21.36 22.65 5.39
CA SER A 26 -20.16 23.27 4.80
C SER A 26 -19.82 24.64 5.40
N GLN A 27 -20.79 25.35 5.98
CA GLN A 27 -20.57 26.63 6.65
C GLN A 27 -19.93 26.50 8.05
N ASN A 28 -19.92 25.30 8.62
CA ASN A 28 -19.41 25.01 9.96
C ASN A 28 -18.23 24.05 9.93
N LEU A 29 -17.41 24.12 8.88
CA LEU A 29 -16.20 23.32 8.76
C LEU A 29 -15.16 23.82 9.77
N ALA A 30 -14.80 22.96 10.73
CA ALA A 30 -13.87 23.30 11.81
C ALA A 30 -12.42 22.98 11.44
N SER A 31 -12.17 21.88 10.72
CA SER A 31 -10.83 21.55 10.23
C SER A 31 -10.86 20.55 9.07
N ILE A 32 -9.80 20.58 8.26
CA ILE A 32 -9.49 19.56 7.26
C ILE A 32 -8.10 19.01 7.58
N LYS A 33 -7.96 17.68 7.63
CA LYS A 33 -6.68 16.98 7.73
C LYS A 33 -6.57 15.95 6.62
N THR A 34 -5.36 15.70 6.13
CA THR A 34 -5.12 14.63 5.18
C THR A 34 -4.00 13.74 5.67
N PHE A 35 -4.21 12.44 5.52
CA PHE A 35 -3.33 11.39 6.02
C PHE A 35 -2.84 10.54 4.85
N LEU A 36 -1.54 10.34 4.76
CA LEU A 36 -0.94 9.33 3.88
C LEU A 36 -1.34 7.94 4.40
N ALA A 37 -2.01 7.15 3.57
CA ALA A 37 -2.62 5.88 3.97
C ALA A 37 -1.78 4.65 3.54
N ASP A 38 -0.50 4.66 3.93
CA ASP A 38 0.49 3.63 3.57
C ASP A 38 0.74 2.59 4.68
N SER A 39 -0.09 2.58 5.72
CA SER A 39 0.01 1.72 6.91
C SER A 39 1.31 1.91 7.73
N ARG A 40 2.14 2.91 7.43
CA ARG A 40 3.35 3.22 8.19
C ARG A 40 3.04 4.21 9.31
N CYS A 41 3.90 4.23 10.32
CA CYS A 41 3.83 5.22 11.38
C CYS A 41 4.36 6.56 10.88
N HIS A 42 3.54 7.61 10.99
CA HIS A 42 3.89 8.97 10.64
C HIS A 42 3.87 9.84 11.89
N ARG A 43 5.05 10.31 12.30
CA ARG A 43 5.19 11.27 13.39
C ARG A 43 4.69 12.65 12.95
N THR A 44 3.79 13.24 13.72
CA THR A 44 3.24 14.59 13.46
C THR A 44 3.68 15.62 14.50
N GLY A 45 4.28 15.17 15.61
CA GLY A 45 4.84 16.02 16.64
C GLY A 45 5.71 15.23 17.63
N THR A 46 6.07 15.84 18.75
CA THR A 46 6.82 15.17 19.84
C THR A 46 5.99 14.20 20.66
N ALA A 47 4.66 14.37 20.66
CA ALA A 47 3.71 13.53 21.39
C ALA A 47 2.50 13.15 20.52
N ALA A 48 2.69 13.06 19.20
CA ALA A 48 1.62 12.70 18.28
C ALA A 48 2.18 11.98 17.04
N SER A 49 1.44 10.96 16.62
CA SER A 49 1.70 10.18 15.43
C SER A 49 0.42 9.53 14.92
N TYR A 50 0.43 9.02 13.69
CA TYR A 50 -0.71 8.29 13.13
C TYR A 50 -0.28 7.11 12.27
N LYS A 51 -1.19 6.15 12.11
CA LYS A 51 -1.18 5.16 11.03
C LYS A 51 -2.51 5.26 10.28
N ALA A 52 -2.46 5.15 8.96
CA ALA A 52 -3.65 5.21 8.14
C ALA A 52 -3.62 4.15 7.05
N THR A 53 -4.78 3.57 6.76
CA THR A 53 -4.96 2.54 5.73
C THR A 53 -6.24 2.83 4.96
N ARG A 54 -6.20 2.69 3.64
CA ARG A 54 -7.37 2.78 2.76
C ARG A 54 -7.37 1.59 1.81
N LYS A 55 -8.52 0.96 1.61
CA LYS A 55 -8.70 -0.17 0.68
C LYS A 55 -9.37 0.27 -0.63
N GLY A 56 -9.35 -0.59 -1.64
CA GLY A 56 -9.96 -0.37 -2.95
C GLY A 56 -11.49 -0.20 -2.91
N ASP A 57 -12.15 -0.83 -1.93
CA ASP A 57 -13.60 -0.69 -1.69
C ASP A 57 -13.98 0.63 -1.00
N GLY A 58 -13.01 1.50 -0.72
CA GLY A 58 -13.19 2.78 -0.03
C GLY A 58 -13.17 2.70 1.50
N SER A 59 -13.14 1.49 2.08
CA SER A 59 -12.99 1.35 3.53
C SER A 59 -11.63 1.88 3.99
N ALA A 60 -11.61 2.46 5.19
CA ALA A 60 -10.45 3.16 5.69
C ALA A 60 -10.36 3.13 7.22
N THR A 61 -9.14 3.24 7.73
CA THR A 61 -8.83 3.32 9.15
C THR A 61 -7.76 4.39 9.38
N ILE A 62 -7.93 5.18 10.43
CA ILE A 62 -6.91 6.13 10.90
C ILE A 62 -6.77 5.92 12.40
N ASP A 63 -5.61 5.42 12.82
CA ASP A 63 -5.21 5.30 14.22
C ASP A 63 -4.36 6.51 14.58
N ILE A 64 -4.80 7.25 15.59
CA ILE A 64 -4.12 8.41 16.15
C ILE A 64 -3.54 8.00 17.50
N PHE A 65 -2.25 8.25 17.67
CA PHE A 65 -1.49 7.89 18.86
C PHE A 65 -1.11 9.13 19.66
N THR A 66 -1.00 8.97 20.98
CA THR A 66 -0.61 10.04 21.93
C THR A 66 0.90 10.08 22.18
N ASP A 67 1.67 9.36 21.37
CA ASP A 67 3.13 9.43 21.31
C ASP A 67 3.62 9.65 19.87
N SER A 68 4.93 9.76 19.70
CA SER A 68 5.56 9.95 18.38
C SER A 68 5.95 8.65 17.65
N SER A 69 5.68 7.48 18.23
CA SER A 69 6.17 6.17 17.77
C SER A 69 5.05 5.17 17.43
N CYS A 70 3.80 5.62 17.40
CA CYS A 70 2.62 4.82 17.17
C CYS A 70 2.53 3.62 18.12
N SER A 71 2.78 3.84 19.42
CA SER A 71 2.83 2.78 20.43
C SER A 71 1.72 2.89 21.48
N THR A 72 1.25 4.11 21.74
CA THR A 72 0.26 4.46 22.75
C THR A 72 -1.02 4.90 22.07
N ASP A 73 -2.01 4.02 22.10
CA ASP A 73 -3.30 4.26 21.45
C ASP A 73 -3.97 5.53 21.96
N GLY A 74 -4.61 6.25 21.04
CA GLY A 74 -5.44 7.41 21.34
C GLY A 74 -6.84 7.22 20.80
N MET A 75 -7.01 7.52 19.52
CA MET A 75 -8.32 7.48 18.84
C MET A 75 -8.20 6.75 17.51
N THR A 76 -9.17 5.88 17.24
CA THR A 76 -9.34 5.25 15.92
C THR A 76 -10.56 5.82 15.21
N LEU A 77 -10.39 6.18 13.94
CA LEU A 77 -11.47 6.51 13.02
C LEU A 77 -11.59 5.38 12.01
N THR A 78 -12.79 4.82 11.88
CA THR A 78 -13.07 3.71 10.96
C THR A 78 -14.19 4.08 10.01
N VAL A 79 -13.99 3.77 8.73
CA VAL A 79 -14.99 3.89 7.66
C VAL A 79 -15.12 2.53 7.01
N THR A 80 -16.32 1.97 7.07
CA THR A 80 -16.66 0.74 6.36
C THR A 80 -16.88 1.01 4.86
N ALA A 81 -16.83 -0.03 4.03
CA ALA A 81 -17.11 0.10 2.60
C ALA A 81 -18.54 0.61 2.32
N ALA A 82 -19.51 0.26 3.19
CA ALA A 82 -20.88 0.78 3.09
C ALA A 82 -20.93 2.29 3.37
N GLN A 83 -20.22 2.74 4.41
CA GLN A 83 -20.11 4.16 4.76
C GLN A 83 -19.33 4.97 3.72
N ALA A 84 -18.33 4.37 3.06
CA ALA A 84 -17.59 5.02 1.97
C ALA A 84 -18.44 5.31 0.73
N ARG A 85 -19.57 4.60 0.57
CA ARG A 85 -20.55 4.78 -0.51
C ARG A 85 -21.78 5.61 -0.09
N GLY A 86 -21.79 6.15 1.14
CA GLY A 86 -22.95 6.80 1.74
C GLY A 86 -22.58 7.78 2.86
N SER A 87 -23.45 7.97 3.85
CA SER A 87 -23.12 8.74 5.04
C SER A 87 -22.02 8.03 5.82
N THR A 88 -20.94 8.73 6.16
CA THR A 88 -19.74 8.19 6.81
C THR A 88 -19.99 7.56 8.18
N GLY A 89 -21.20 7.71 8.74
CA GLY A 89 -21.60 7.16 10.04
C GLY A 89 -20.85 7.75 11.24
N VAL A 90 -19.98 8.74 11.00
CA VAL A 90 -19.24 9.47 12.03
C VAL A 90 -19.87 10.86 12.15
N VAL A 91 -20.37 11.18 13.35
CA VAL A 91 -21.01 12.46 13.64
C VAL A 91 -20.06 13.62 13.29
N ASP A 92 -20.59 14.62 12.58
CA ASP A 92 -19.88 15.84 12.18
C ASP A 92 -18.53 15.61 11.50
N THR A 93 -18.36 14.47 10.81
CA THR A 93 -17.12 14.12 10.14
C THR A 93 -17.37 13.52 8.76
N LYS A 94 -16.76 14.10 7.73
CA LYS A 94 -16.65 13.47 6.40
C LYS A 94 -15.26 12.89 6.21
N LEU A 95 -15.22 11.67 5.71
CA LEU A 95 -14.00 10.97 5.32
C LEU A 95 -14.12 10.55 3.88
N TYR A 96 -13.13 10.91 3.09
CA TYR A 96 -13.01 10.53 1.69
C TYR A 96 -11.53 10.47 1.33
N GLY A 97 -11.19 10.04 0.13
CA GLY A 97 -9.79 9.91 -0.24
C GLY A 97 -9.60 9.34 -1.62
N GLY A 98 -8.37 9.41 -2.11
CA GLY A 98 -7.98 8.98 -3.44
C GLY A 98 -6.60 8.35 -3.44
N GLY A 99 -6.03 8.23 -4.63
CA GLY A 99 -4.80 7.49 -4.88
C GLY A 99 -5.08 6.16 -5.59
N ALA A 100 -4.05 5.62 -6.23
CA ALA A 100 -4.13 4.30 -6.83
C ALA A 100 -3.81 3.26 -5.76
N MET A 101 -4.68 2.26 -5.59
CA MET A 101 -4.29 1.09 -4.82
C MET A 101 -3.13 0.42 -5.56
N PRO A 102 -1.95 0.24 -4.95
CA PRO A 102 -0.89 -0.52 -5.57
C PRO A 102 -1.45 -1.92 -5.85
N LEU A 103 -1.35 -2.39 -7.11
CA LEU A 103 -1.67 -3.78 -7.39
C LEU A 103 -0.58 -4.61 -6.73
N PHE A 104 -0.98 -5.62 -5.95
CA PHE A 104 -0.05 -6.59 -5.41
C PHE A 104 0.49 -7.40 -6.57
N LEU A 105 1.79 -7.70 -6.54
CA LEU A 105 2.45 -8.46 -7.59
C LEU A 105 2.99 -9.74 -6.97
N THR A 106 2.53 -10.87 -7.50
CA THR A 106 3.27 -12.12 -7.39
C THR A 106 4.41 -12.04 -8.38
N VAL A 107 5.64 -12.08 -7.91
CA VAL A 107 6.79 -12.12 -8.78
C VAL A 107 7.43 -13.50 -8.74
N THR A 108 7.38 -14.20 -9.87
CA THR A 108 8.09 -15.47 -10.06
C THR A 108 9.45 -15.17 -10.67
N THR A 109 10.50 -15.47 -9.93
CA THR A 109 11.89 -15.35 -10.36
C THR A 109 12.37 -16.70 -10.85
N VAL A 110 12.92 -16.78 -12.05
CA VAL A 110 13.45 -18.01 -12.64
C VAL A 110 14.97 -17.97 -12.61
N TYR A 111 15.62 -19.04 -12.17
CA TYR A 111 17.07 -19.17 -12.09
C TYR A 111 17.58 -20.26 -13.04
N ASP A 112 18.86 -20.18 -13.40
CA ASP A 112 19.55 -21.26 -14.10
C ASP A 112 19.50 -22.55 -13.26
N ASN A 113 19.74 -23.70 -13.90
CA ASN A 113 19.66 -25.06 -13.36
C ASN A 113 20.53 -25.34 -12.12
N THR A 114 21.28 -24.35 -11.63
CA THR A 114 22.07 -24.44 -10.41
C THR A 114 21.27 -23.98 -9.20
N LYS A 115 21.09 -24.86 -8.21
CA LYS A 115 20.56 -24.54 -6.87
C LYS A 115 21.56 -23.70 -6.04
N THR A 116 22.25 -22.76 -6.67
CA THR A 116 23.19 -21.85 -6.00
C THR A 116 22.43 -21.06 -4.94
N SER A 117 22.95 -21.10 -3.70
CA SER A 117 22.49 -20.27 -2.57
C SER A 117 20.99 -20.31 -2.27
N ASN A 118 20.29 -21.38 -2.66
CA ASN A 118 18.85 -21.53 -2.43
C ASN A 118 18.00 -20.38 -3.02
N CYS A 119 18.37 -19.86 -4.21
CA CYS A 119 17.68 -18.75 -4.87
C CYS A 119 17.78 -17.43 -4.07
N MET A 120 18.84 -17.29 -3.28
CA MET A 120 19.21 -16.06 -2.59
C MET A 120 20.53 -15.54 -3.14
N ALA A 121 20.78 -14.23 -2.99
CA ALA A 121 22.08 -13.66 -3.34
C ALA A 121 23.23 -14.52 -2.78
N PRO A 122 24.25 -14.89 -3.59
CA PRO A 122 24.62 -14.37 -4.92
C PRO A 122 23.95 -15.03 -6.15
N ALA A 123 22.86 -15.78 -6.01
CA ALA A 123 22.16 -16.34 -7.18
C ALA A 123 21.68 -15.22 -8.12
N ILE A 124 22.00 -15.33 -9.41
CA ILE A 124 21.58 -14.37 -10.45
C ILE A 124 20.30 -14.89 -11.09
N PRO A 125 19.16 -14.18 -10.97
CA PRO A 125 17.93 -14.58 -11.66
C PRO A 125 18.10 -14.39 -13.18
N MET A 126 17.45 -15.25 -13.99
CA MET A 126 17.39 -15.13 -15.44
C MET A 126 16.15 -14.36 -15.92
N GLN A 127 15.04 -14.50 -15.19
CA GLN A 127 13.77 -13.88 -15.55
C GLN A 127 12.98 -13.50 -14.30
N TRP A 128 12.28 -12.36 -14.36
CA TRP A 128 11.27 -11.98 -13.37
C TRP A 128 9.93 -11.78 -14.07
N VAL A 129 8.91 -12.51 -13.60
CA VAL A 129 7.55 -12.44 -14.13
C VAL A 129 6.64 -11.93 -13.04
N ALA A 130 6.06 -10.74 -13.24
CA ALA A 130 5.10 -10.16 -12.31
C ALA A 130 3.66 -10.38 -12.76
N THR A 131 2.80 -10.85 -11.85
CA THR A 131 1.36 -11.02 -12.08
C THR A 131 0.59 -10.23 -11.03
N THR A 132 -0.42 -9.47 -11.46
CA THR A 132 -1.23 -8.63 -10.58
C THR A 132 -2.25 -9.44 -9.79
N LEU A 133 -2.35 -9.17 -8.50
CA LEU A 133 -3.36 -9.66 -7.58
C LEU A 133 -4.22 -8.49 -7.08
N SER A 134 -5.50 -8.76 -6.82
CA SER A 134 -6.47 -7.77 -6.33
C SER A 134 -6.38 -7.52 -4.81
N VAL A 135 -5.79 -8.45 -4.05
CA VAL A 135 -5.60 -8.40 -2.59
C VAL A 135 -4.26 -9.09 -2.23
N ASP A 136 -3.76 -8.87 -1.00
CA ASP A 136 -2.49 -9.37 -0.41
C ASP A 136 -2.44 -10.91 -0.24
N ASP A 137 -2.77 -11.65 -1.32
CA ASP A 137 -2.77 -13.11 -1.40
C ASP A 137 -1.41 -13.67 -1.86
N CYS A 138 -0.40 -12.80 -1.97
CA CYS A 138 0.92 -13.25 -2.35
C CYS A 138 1.57 -14.02 -1.20
N VAL A 139 1.95 -15.27 -1.48
CA VAL A 139 2.68 -16.12 -0.55
C VAL A 139 4.13 -16.25 -1.03
N PRO A 140 5.12 -15.69 -0.32
CA PRO A 140 6.51 -15.82 -0.72
C PRO A 140 7.00 -17.25 -0.46
N THR A 141 7.87 -17.76 -1.33
CA THR A 141 8.44 -19.10 -1.14
C THR A 141 9.64 -19.06 -0.20
N VAL A 142 9.77 -20.05 0.69
CA VAL A 142 10.98 -20.26 1.49
C VAL A 142 12.00 -21.04 0.67
N GLY A 143 12.89 -20.33 -0.03
CA GLY A 143 13.91 -20.92 -0.90
C GLY A 143 13.41 -21.28 -2.30
N CYS A 144 14.26 -21.98 -3.06
CA CYS A 144 13.89 -22.41 -4.42
C CYS A 144 12.81 -23.50 -4.38
N GLN A 145 11.78 -23.34 -5.19
CA GLN A 145 10.92 -24.43 -5.62
C GLN A 145 11.46 -25.01 -6.93
N TYR A 146 11.48 -26.34 -7.02
CA TYR A 146 11.79 -27.03 -8.26
C TYR A 146 10.51 -27.17 -9.09
N SER A 147 10.45 -26.51 -10.24
CA SER A 147 9.26 -26.45 -11.10
C SER A 147 9.55 -26.96 -12.52
N GLY A 148 10.39 -27.99 -12.66
CA GLY A 148 10.83 -28.52 -13.95
C GLY A 148 12.32 -28.22 -14.22
N PRO A 149 12.77 -27.95 -15.47
CA PRO A 149 14.21 -27.80 -15.77
C PRO A 149 14.88 -26.61 -15.06
N LEU A 150 14.11 -25.74 -14.42
CA LEU A 150 14.55 -24.51 -13.78
C LEU A 150 14.03 -24.41 -12.34
N TYR A 151 14.77 -23.66 -11.52
CA TYR A 151 14.37 -23.32 -10.17
C TYR A 151 13.61 -22.00 -10.16
N THR A 152 12.57 -21.89 -9.33
CA THR A 152 11.79 -20.67 -9.16
C THR A 152 11.71 -20.23 -7.71
N SER A 153 11.51 -18.93 -7.47
CA SER A 153 11.06 -18.42 -6.17
C SER A 153 10.00 -17.34 -6.36
N THR A 154 9.07 -17.24 -5.41
CA THR A 154 8.04 -16.21 -5.37
C THR A 154 8.42 -15.14 -4.38
N VAL A 155 8.42 -13.88 -4.84
CA VAL A 155 8.55 -12.69 -4.00
C VAL A 155 7.28 -11.87 -4.12
N CYS A 156 6.85 -11.32 -2.98
CA CYS A 156 5.68 -10.46 -2.92
C CYS A 156 6.11 -9.01 -3.02
N SER A 157 5.59 -8.32 -4.03
CA SER A 157 5.85 -6.91 -4.29
C SER A 157 4.54 -6.20 -4.62
N ASN A 158 4.62 -4.94 -5.03
CA ASN A 158 3.50 -4.17 -5.53
C ASN A 158 3.98 -3.22 -6.63
N THR A 159 3.04 -2.68 -7.41
CA THR A 159 3.36 -1.78 -8.53
C THR A 159 4.13 -0.52 -8.15
N LYS A 160 4.22 -0.16 -6.86
CA LYS A 160 5.01 0.98 -6.36
C LYS A 160 6.47 0.63 -6.05
N THR A 161 6.73 -0.57 -5.56
CA THR A 161 8.07 -1.02 -5.10
C THR A 161 8.75 -1.97 -6.07
N TYR A 162 8.00 -2.54 -7.01
CA TYR A 162 8.46 -3.51 -8.01
C TYR A 162 9.80 -3.18 -8.66
N GLN A 163 9.97 -1.95 -9.16
CA GLN A 163 11.21 -1.56 -9.83
C GLN A 163 12.42 -1.56 -8.89
N GLN A 164 12.23 -1.14 -7.63
CA GLN A 164 13.29 -1.14 -6.63
C GLN A 164 13.62 -2.57 -6.20
N ASP A 165 12.61 -3.42 -6.02
CA ASP A 165 12.77 -4.82 -5.65
C ASP A 165 13.51 -5.62 -6.74
N VAL A 166 13.16 -5.39 -8.01
CA VAL A 166 13.86 -5.96 -9.19
C VAL A 166 15.31 -5.48 -9.22
N ALA A 167 15.55 -4.17 -9.09
CA ALA A 167 16.90 -3.61 -9.18
C ALA A 167 17.82 -4.11 -8.06
N ALA A 168 17.29 -4.30 -6.85
CA ALA A 168 18.03 -4.88 -5.72
C ALA A 168 18.41 -6.36 -5.97
N ALA A 169 17.58 -7.12 -6.68
CA ALA A 169 17.78 -8.54 -6.92
C ALA A 169 18.74 -8.85 -8.10
N PHE A 170 18.67 -8.08 -9.20
CA PHE A 170 19.52 -8.31 -10.39
C PHE A 170 20.80 -7.47 -10.43
N GLY A 171 20.88 -6.38 -9.64
CA GLY A 171 21.92 -5.37 -9.81
C GLY A 171 21.57 -4.36 -10.92
N TRP A 172 21.93 -3.09 -10.69
CA TRP A 172 21.38 -1.90 -11.35
C TRP A 172 21.57 -1.76 -12.89
N ASN A 173 22.21 -2.70 -13.59
CA ASN A 173 22.73 -2.46 -14.94
C ASN A 173 22.45 -3.56 -15.98
N GLN A 174 21.49 -4.48 -15.77
CA GLN A 174 21.18 -5.55 -16.73
C GLN A 174 19.67 -5.82 -16.85
N TYR A 175 18.89 -5.00 -17.57
CA TYR A 175 17.49 -5.33 -17.85
C TYR A 175 16.90 -4.74 -19.14
N VAL A 176 16.05 -5.55 -19.79
CA VAL A 176 14.96 -5.15 -20.66
C VAL A 176 13.67 -5.39 -19.88
N LEU A 177 12.98 -4.31 -19.47
CA LEU A 177 11.68 -4.43 -18.81
C LEU A 177 10.61 -4.68 -19.87
N GLU A 178 10.14 -5.93 -19.99
CA GLU A 178 8.94 -6.21 -20.76
C GLU A 178 7.72 -5.78 -19.95
N LYS A 179 6.93 -4.88 -20.53
CA LYS A 179 5.77 -4.26 -19.90
C LYS A 179 4.75 -5.35 -19.55
N VAL A 180 4.42 -5.48 -18.26
CA VAL A 180 3.36 -6.36 -17.76
C VAL A 180 2.09 -6.11 -18.58
N VAL A 181 1.67 -7.09 -19.38
CA VAL A 181 0.42 -7.03 -20.14
C VAL A 181 -0.72 -7.22 -19.15
N LEU A 182 -1.47 -6.15 -18.91
CA LEU A 182 -2.70 -6.14 -18.12
C LEU A 182 -3.72 -7.06 -18.80
N SER A 183 -3.87 -8.31 -18.34
CA SER A 183 -5.08 -9.07 -18.68
C SER A 183 -6.21 -8.53 -17.83
N GLN A 184 -7.05 -7.67 -18.42
CA GLN A 184 -8.30 -7.24 -17.79
C GLN A 184 -9.28 -8.41 -17.83
N HIS A 185 -9.55 -9.02 -16.68
CA HIS A 185 -10.73 -9.85 -16.46
C HIS A 185 -11.45 -9.37 -15.20
#